data_AF-A0A1H0F2U9-F1
#
_entry.id   AF-A0A1H0F2U9-F1
#
_cell.length_a   1.000
_cell.length_b   1.000
_cell.length_c   1.000
_cell.angle_alpha   90.00
_cell.angle_beta   90.00
_cell.angle_gamma   90.00
#
_symmetry.space_group_name_H-M   'P 1'
#
loop_
_entity.id
_entity.type
_entity.pdbx_description
1 polymer ?
#
loop_
_entity_poly.entity_id
_entity_poly.type
_entity_poly.pdbx_seq_one_letter_code
_entity_poly.pdbx_strand_id
1 'polypeptide(L)'
;MRSRRYAALALALCLMTPAWPSLGAGSWVASHTGPRVALADATTRSQPLVPPTRLAAGSRITRVSWRFELPEAGQVTGRLCHPLRCIPLSSQRGSTEGLAGLDADAPLTFHFRLARPGPAVETRGLQVIVNYREG
;
A
#
# COMPACT_ATOMS: atom_id res chain seq x y z
N MET A 1 -26.14 -0.16 -56.67
CA MET A 1 -24.86 0.47 -56.26
C MET A 1 -24.92 1.19 -54.90
N ARG A 2 -26.04 1.83 -54.51
CA ARG A 2 -26.19 2.56 -53.23
C ARG A 2 -26.14 1.64 -51.98
N SER A 3 -26.74 0.45 -52.02
CA SER A 3 -26.75 -0.54 -50.91
C SER A 3 -25.38 -1.12 -50.57
N ARG A 4 -24.51 -1.36 -51.57
CA ARG A 4 -23.12 -1.82 -51.36
C ARG A 4 -22.27 -0.81 -50.60
N ARG A 5 -22.53 0.49 -50.78
CA ARG A 5 -21.83 1.57 -50.05
C ARG A 5 -22.25 1.63 -48.58
N TYR A 6 -23.53 1.41 -48.28
CA TYR A 6 -24.02 1.35 -46.90
C TYR A 6 -23.53 0.10 -46.16
N ALA A 7 -23.44 -1.05 -46.85
CA ALA A 7 -22.87 -2.27 -46.28
C ALA A 7 -21.37 -2.10 -45.97
N ALA A 8 -20.61 -1.45 -46.87
CA ALA A 8 -19.20 -1.15 -46.65
C ALA A 8 -18.98 -0.13 -45.51
N LEU A 9 -19.84 0.90 -45.42
CA LEU A 9 -19.82 1.89 -44.33
C LEU A 9 -20.17 1.27 -42.97
N ALA A 10 -21.16 0.39 -42.91
CA ALA A 10 -21.53 -0.32 -41.69
C ALA A 10 -20.43 -1.29 -41.23
N LEU A 11 -19.76 -1.97 -42.16
CA LEU A 11 -18.65 -2.86 -41.85
C LEU A 11 -17.40 -2.09 -41.37
N ALA A 12 -17.13 -0.92 -41.95
CA ALA A 12 -16.03 -0.05 -41.53
C ALA A 12 -16.22 0.53 -40.12
N LEU A 13 -17.48 0.79 -39.70
CA LEU A 13 -17.79 1.34 -38.40
C LEU A 13 -17.64 0.31 -37.26
N CYS A 14 -17.83 -0.99 -37.54
CA CYS A 14 -17.63 -2.07 -36.57
C CYS A 14 -16.15 -2.37 -36.25
N LEU A 15 -15.21 -1.87 -37.06
CA LEU A 15 -13.77 -2.10 -36.87
C LEU A 15 -13.11 -1.07 -35.95
N MET A 16 -13.82 -0.01 -35.55
CA MET A 16 -13.34 0.92 -34.52
C MET A 16 -13.71 0.37 -33.13
N THR A 17 -13.00 -0.68 -32.69
CA THR A 17 -13.08 -1.06 -31.28
C THR A 17 -12.36 0.01 -30.45
N PRO A 18 -13.03 0.67 -29.49
CA PRO A 18 -12.34 1.58 -28.61
C PRO A 18 -11.37 0.77 -27.76
N ALA A 19 -10.06 1.02 -27.92
CA ALA A 19 -9.06 0.52 -27.00
C ALA A 19 -9.28 1.23 -25.67
N TRP A 20 -9.97 0.58 -24.74
CA TRP A 20 -10.02 1.07 -23.36
C TRP A 20 -8.62 0.96 -22.77
N PRO A 21 -8.07 2.02 -22.17
CA PRO A 21 -6.82 1.90 -21.44
C PRO A 21 -7.04 0.90 -20.30
N SER A 22 -6.40 -0.26 -20.40
CA SER A 22 -6.34 -1.19 -19.29
C SER A 22 -5.39 -0.60 -18.26
N LEU A 23 -5.95 -0.03 -17.17
CA LEU A 23 -5.15 0.30 -16.00
C LEU A 23 -4.60 -1.00 -15.43
N GLY A 24 -3.29 -1.22 -15.54
CA GLY A 24 -2.62 -2.35 -14.89
C GLY A 24 -2.90 -2.31 -13.40
N ALA A 25 -3.17 -3.46 -12.78
CA ALA A 25 -3.36 -3.57 -11.34
C ALA A 25 -2.37 -4.60 -10.82
N GLY A 26 -1.81 -4.33 -9.64
CA GLY A 26 -0.80 -5.19 -9.04
C GLY A 26 -0.83 -5.13 -7.52
N SER A 27 -0.01 -5.99 -6.92
CA SER A 27 0.20 -6.02 -5.48
C SER A 27 1.63 -6.39 -5.18
N TRP A 28 2.20 -5.79 -4.14
CA TRP A 28 3.49 -6.21 -3.59
C TRP A 28 3.39 -6.44 -2.09
N VAL A 29 4.28 -7.30 -1.59
CA VAL A 29 4.36 -7.67 -0.18
C VAL A 29 5.79 -7.47 0.29
N ALA A 30 5.94 -6.92 1.48
CA ALA A 30 7.23 -6.80 2.15
C ALA A 30 7.07 -7.09 3.64
N SER A 31 8.13 -7.61 4.27
CA SER A 31 8.15 -7.93 5.69
C SER A 31 9.51 -7.71 6.31
N HIS A 32 9.54 -7.35 7.60
CA HIS A 32 10.76 -7.20 8.38
C HIS A 32 10.57 -7.71 9.81
N THR A 33 11.68 -7.93 10.51
CA THR A 33 11.67 -8.02 11.97
C THR A 33 11.23 -6.67 12.54
N GLY A 34 10.48 -6.72 13.64
CA GLY A 34 10.03 -5.50 14.30
C GLY A 34 11.09 -4.97 15.26
N PRO A 35 11.15 -3.64 15.49
CA PRO A 35 12.08 -3.07 16.43
C PRO A 35 11.64 -3.28 17.88
N ARG A 36 12.62 -3.16 18.79
CA ARG A 36 12.41 -2.99 20.23
C ARG A 36 11.98 -1.56 20.53
N VAL A 37 10.81 -1.38 21.14
CA VAL A 37 10.22 -0.09 21.48
C VAL A 37 10.40 0.16 22.97
N ALA A 38 11.21 1.15 23.35
CA ALA A 38 11.56 1.40 24.75
C ALA A 38 11.09 2.77 25.28
N LEU A 39 10.67 3.67 24.39
CA LEU A 39 10.40 5.06 24.73
C LEU A 39 8.92 5.39 24.48
N ALA A 40 8.29 6.09 25.42
CA ALA A 40 6.92 6.58 25.27
C ALA A 40 6.88 7.96 24.58
N ASP A 41 7.90 8.77 24.81
CA ASP A 41 8.08 10.14 24.32
C ASP A 41 8.89 10.22 23.02
N ALA A 42 9.42 9.10 22.52
CA ALA A 42 10.10 9.02 21.23
C ALA A 42 9.42 8.00 20.30
N THR A 43 9.72 8.09 19.01
CA THR A 43 9.22 7.15 18.00
C THR A 43 10.34 6.23 17.54
N THR A 44 10.14 4.93 17.74
CA THR A 44 10.97 3.89 17.15
C THR A 44 10.44 3.53 15.77
N ARG A 45 11.32 3.50 14.77
CA ARG A 45 10.97 3.19 13.38
C ARG A 45 11.43 1.78 13.00
N SER A 46 10.66 1.07 12.19
CA SER A 46 11.11 -0.16 11.55
C SER A 46 12.13 0.13 10.45
N GLN A 47 12.75 -0.92 9.91
CA GLN A 47 13.34 -0.85 8.58
C GLN A 47 12.25 -0.51 7.53
N PRO A 48 12.61 0.18 6.43
CA PRO A 48 11.67 0.52 5.37
C PRO A 48 11.22 -0.72 4.61
N LEU A 49 9.91 -0.86 4.43
CA LEU A 49 9.27 -1.87 3.60
C LEU A 49 9.18 -1.32 2.17
N VAL A 50 9.91 -1.95 1.25
CA VAL A 50 9.99 -1.55 -0.16
C VAL A 50 9.45 -2.66 -1.07
N PRO A 51 8.93 -2.32 -2.26
CA PRO A 51 8.57 -3.35 -3.24
C PRO A 51 9.79 -4.18 -3.64
N PRO A 52 9.63 -5.50 -3.86
CA PRO A 52 10.74 -6.39 -4.19
C PRO A 52 11.30 -6.17 -5.61
N THR A 53 10.49 -5.58 -6.48
CA THR A 53 10.84 -5.21 -7.86
C THR A 53 10.40 -3.78 -8.11
N ARG A 54 11.09 -3.07 -9.00
CA ARG A 54 10.70 -1.73 -9.43
C ARG A 54 9.32 -1.78 -10.08
N LEU A 55 8.43 -0.89 -9.67
CA LEU A 55 7.11 -0.75 -10.27
C LEU A 55 7.11 0.15 -11.51
N ALA A 56 6.08 0.04 -12.35
CA ALA A 56 5.87 0.96 -13.45
C ALA A 56 5.77 2.41 -12.93
N ALA A 57 6.39 3.36 -13.65
CA ALA A 57 6.34 4.76 -13.28
C ALA A 57 4.89 5.25 -13.16
N GLY A 58 4.59 6.03 -12.12
CA GLY A 58 3.23 6.52 -11.87
C GLY A 58 2.30 5.53 -11.18
N SER A 59 2.77 4.32 -10.81
CA SER A 59 1.99 3.37 -10.00
C SER A 59 1.51 4.00 -8.70
N ARG A 60 0.19 3.97 -8.45
CA ARG A 60 -0.46 4.57 -7.29
C ARG A 60 -1.06 3.54 -6.37
N ILE A 61 -0.83 3.71 -5.06
CA ILE A 61 -1.45 2.92 -4.01
C ILE A 61 -2.98 3.00 -4.15
N THR A 62 -3.66 1.87 -4.01
CA THR A 62 -5.12 1.78 -3.90
C THR A 62 -5.52 1.35 -2.49
N ARG A 63 -4.82 0.38 -1.91
CA ARG A 63 -5.09 -0.11 -0.55
C ARG A 63 -3.82 -0.68 0.07
N VAL A 64 -3.64 -0.43 1.36
CA VAL A 64 -2.57 -1.03 2.16
C VAL A 64 -3.18 -1.88 3.25
N SER A 65 -2.77 -3.13 3.35
CA SER A 65 -3.07 -4.03 4.47
C SER A 65 -1.80 -4.24 5.28
N TRP A 66 -1.93 -4.38 6.60
CA TRP A 66 -0.78 -4.57 7.48
C TRP A 66 -1.02 -5.69 8.50
N ARG A 67 0.09 -6.20 9.01
CA ARG A 67 0.15 -7.00 10.24
C ARG A 67 1.41 -6.70 11.05
N PHE A 68 1.29 -6.85 12.36
CA PHE A 68 2.38 -6.93 13.33
C PHE A 68 1.90 -7.68 14.57
N GLU A 69 2.82 -8.13 15.40
CA GLU A 69 2.56 -8.91 16.61
C GLU A 69 3.18 -8.21 17.82
N LEU A 70 2.46 -8.27 18.95
CA LEU A 70 2.90 -7.79 20.25
C LEU A 70 2.74 -8.91 21.28
N PRO A 71 3.56 -8.94 22.35
CA PRO A 71 3.34 -9.82 23.49
C PRO A 71 1.94 -9.65 24.11
N GLU A 72 1.47 -8.41 24.21
CA GLU A 72 0.15 -8.06 24.71
C GLU A 72 -0.45 -6.90 23.90
N ALA A 73 -1.78 -6.91 23.71
CA ALA A 73 -2.46 -5.85 22.98
C ALA A 73 -2.41 -4.51 23.73
N GLY A 74 -2.35 -3.40 22.99
CA GLY A 74 -2.37 -2.05 23.58
C GLY A 74 -1.07 -1.58 24.24
N GLN A 75 0.01 -2.37 24.17
CA GLN A 75 1.32 -1.98 24.71
C GLN A 75 1.98 -0.83 23.95
N VAL A 76 1.70 -0.70 22.65
CA VAL A 76 2.26 0.35 21.78
C VAL A 76 1.17 1.06 20.99
N THR A 77 1.43 2.31 20.63
CA THR A 77 0.71 3.02 19.57
C THR A 77 1.50 2.91 18.28
N GLY A 78 0.81 2.63 17.17
CA GLY A 78 1.42 2.40 15.87
C GLY A 78 0.91 3.37 14.81
N ARG A 79 1.80 3.76 13.89
CA ARG A 79 1.46 4.45 12.64
C ARG A 79 2.18 3.77 11.49
N LEU A 80 1.57 3.76 10.32
CA LEU A 80 2.24 3.37 9.06
C LEU A 80 2.47 4.63 8.24
N CYS A 81 3.73 4.86 7.87
CA CYS A 81 4.17 6.09 7.23
C CYS A 81 4.65 5.83 5.81
N HIS A 82 4.03 6.53 4.86
CA HIS A 82 4.56 6.88 3.56
C HIS A 82 5.32 8.23 3.70
N PRO A 83 6.33 8.55 2.86
CA PRO A 83 7.07 9.82 2.95
C PRO A 83 6.21 11.08 3.04
N LEU A 84 5.05 11.06 2.37
CA LEU A 84 4.11 12.18 2.30
C LEU A 84 2.98 12.12 3.34
N ARG A 85 2.75 10.98 4.01
CA ARG A 85 1.59 10.80 4.90
C ARG A 85 1.76 9.62 5.85
N CYS A 86 1.34 9.80 7.09
CA CYS A 86 1.20 8.70 8.05
C CYS A 86 -0.25 8.46 8.42
N ILE A 87 -0.64 7.19 8.54
CA ILE A 87 -1.96 6.77 9.04
C ILE A 87 -1.81 6.06 10.40
N PRO A 88 -2.73 6.27 11.36
CA PRO A 88 -2.72 5.52 12.62
C PRO A 88 -3.13 4.06 12.38
N LEU A 89 -2.57 3.15 13.18
CA LEU A 89 -2.91 1.73 13.19
C LEU A 89 -3.81 1.45 14.40
N SER A 90 -5.08 1.16 14.13
CA SER A 90 -6.07 0.84 15.18
C SER A 90 -5.88 -0.53 15.81
N SER A 91 -5.16 -1.43 15.12
CA SER A 91 -4.99 -2.82 15.51
C SER A 91 -3.71 -3.41 14.92
N GLN A 92 -3.28 -4.54 15.51
CA GLN A 92 -2.17 -5.37 15.04
C GLN A 92 -2.32 -5.82 13.58
N ARG A 93 -3.55 -5.98 13.10
CA ARG A 93 -3.89 -6.30 11.70
C ARG A 93 -4.99 -5.40 11.19
N GLY A 94 -4.92 -4.97 9.94
CA GLY A 94 -5.96 -4.14 9.34
C GLY A 94 -5.66 -3.77 7.90
N SER A 95 -6.51 -2.90 7.34
CA SER A 95 -6.29 -2.31 6.03
C SER A 95 -6.83 -0.88 5.95
N THR A 96 -6.33 -0.11 5.00
CA THR A 96 -6.72 1.28 4.79
C THR A 96 -6.56 1.70 3.34
N GLU A 97 -7.39 2.65 2.93
CA GLU A 97 -7.23 3.43 1.70
C GLU A 97 -6.71 4.84 2.00
N GLY A 98 -6.34 5.13 3.25
CA GLY A 98 -5.85 6.47 3.66
C GLY A 98 -4.53 6.89 3.00
N LEU A 99 -3.83 5.95 2.36
CA LEU A 99 -2.62 6.18 1.56
C LEU A 99 -2.90 6.11 0.04
N ALA A 100 -4.15 5.95 -0.38
CA ALA A 100 -4.50 5.84 -1.79
C ALA A 100 -4.11 7.10 -2.58
N GLY A 101 -3.68 6.90 -3.83
CA GLY A 101 -3.20 7.95 -4.72
C GLY A 101 -1.73 8.35 -4.50
N LEU A 102 -1.08 7.89 -3.43
CA LEU A 102 0.36 8.08 -3.22
C LEU A 102 1.18 7.11 -4.06
N ASP A 103 2.47 7.38 -4.25
CA ASP A 103 3.38 6.53 -5.02
C ASP A 103 3.47 5.11 -4.42
N ALA A 104 3.21 4.09 -5.22
CA ALA A 104 3.28 2.70 -4.78
C ALA A 104 4.72 2.17 -4.68
N ASP A 105 5.68 2.85 -5.30
CA ASP A 105 7.11 2.50 -5.29
C ASP A 105 7.87 3.10 -4.08
N ALA A 106 7.19 3.95 -3.29
CA ALA A 106 7.77 4.60 -2.14
C ALA A 106 7.83 3.67 -0.91
N PRO A 107 8.87 3.78 -0.07
CA PRO A 107 9.01 2.96 1.12
C PRO A 107 7.90 3.25 2.13
N LEU A 108 7.36 2.20 2.76
CA LEU A 108 6.52 2.32 3.95
C LEU A 108 7.32 2.01 5.21
N THR A 109 7.02 2.67 6.33
CA THR A 109 7.71 2.40 7.61
C THR A 109 6.73 2.35 8.75
N PHE A 110 6.85 1.34 9.63
CA PHE A 110 6.10 1.31 10.88
C PHE A 110 6.78 2.20 11.91
N HIS A 111 5.98 3.06 12.55
CA HIS A 111 6.40 3.98 13.59
C HIS A 111 5.67 3.60 14.87
N PHE A 112 6.42 3.22 15.90
CA PHE A 112 5.88 2.76 17.18
C PHE A 112 6.35 3.64 18.33
N ARG A 113 5.53 3.75 19.36
CA ARG A 113 5.84 4.35 20.66
C ARG A 113 5.17 3.52 21.75
N LEU A 114 5.74 3.47 22.95
CA LEU A 114 5.01 2.86 24.07
C LEU A 114 3.70 3.64 24.31
N ALA A 115 2.61 2.92 24.54
CA ALA A 115 1.31 3.54 24.81
C ALA A 115 1.29 4.22 26.20
N ARG A 116 2.07 3.70 27.14
CA ARG A 116 2.34 4.25 28.47
C ARG A 116 3.80 3.99 28.83
N PRO A 117 4.43 4.83 29.67
CA PRO A 117 5.78 4.54 30.19
C PRO A 117 5.83 3.14 30.82
N GLY A 118 6.91 2.39 30.58
CA GLY A 118 7.01 1.00 31.01
C GLY A 118 8.21 0.27 30.42
N PRO A 119 8.26 -1.08 30.56
CA PRO A 119 9.33 -1.88 30.00
C PRO A 119 9.30 -1.84 28.47
N ALA A 120 10.45 -2.13 27.87
CA ALA A 120 10.56 -2.21 26.43
C ALA A 120 9.73 -3.38 25.85
N VAL A 121 9.12 -3.15 24.69
CA VAL A 121 8.23 -4.09 24.00
C VAL A 121 8.86 -4.48 22.67
N GLU A 122 8.95 -5.78 22.42
CA GLU A 122 9.42 -6.32 21.13
C GLU A 122 8.24 -6.41 20.15
N THR A 123 8.35 -5.72 19.01
CA THR A 123 7.39 -5.89 17.92
C THR A 123 7.87 -7.00 16.99
N ARG A 124 6.95 -7.81 16.44
CA ARG A 124 7.30 -8.94 15.56
C ARG A 124 6.40 -9.01 14.35
N GLY A 125 6.78 -9.83 13.37
CA GLY A 125 5.94 -10.17 12.23
C GLY A 125 5.44 -8.96 11.43
N LEU A 126 6.26 -7.91 11.26
CA LEU A 126 5.86 -6.73 10.49
C LEU A 126 5.72 -7.13 9.02
N GLN A 127 4.56 -6.85 8.44
CA GLN A 127 4.32 -7.05 7.02
C GLN A 127 3.29 -6.05 6.50
N VAL A 128 3.49 -5.64 5.26
CA VAL A 128 2.50 -4.91 4.48
C VAL A 128 2.18 -5.65 3.19
N ILE A 129 0.95 -5.50 2.73
CA ILE A 129 0.50 -5.83 1.38
C ILE A 129 -0.02 -4.54 0.77
N VAL A 130 0.58 -4.10 -0.33
CA VAL A 130 0.22 -2.86 -1.01
C VAL A 130 -0.35 -3.20 -2.36
N ASN A 131 -1.64 -2.94 -2.51
CA ASN A 131 -2.31 -2.99 -3.79
C ASN A 131 -2.14 -1.64 -4.48
N TYR A 132 -1.90 -1.68 -5.79
CA TYR A 132 -1.68 -0.50 -6.60
C TYR A 132 -2.32 -0.66 -7.97
N ARG A 133 -2.44 0.46 -8.67
CA ARG A 133 -2.75 0.52 -10.10
C ARG A 133 -1.67 1.31 -10.82
N GLU A 134 -1.34 0.89 -12.01
CA GLU A 134 -0.45 1.60 -12.91
C GLU A 134 -1.17 2.85 -13.45
N GLY A 135 -0.39 3.88 -13.76
CA GLY A 135 -0.87 5.17 -14.24
C GLY A 135 -0.86 5.28 -15.76
#